data_AF-U9U1H7-F1
#
_entry.id   AF-U9U1H7-F1
#
_cell.length_a   1.000
_cell.length_b   1.000
_cell.length_c   1.000
_cell.angle_alpha   90.00
_cell.angle_beta   90.00
_cell.angle_gamma   90.00
#
_symmetry.space_group_name_H-M   'P 1'
#
loop_
_entity.id
_entity.type
_entity.pdbx_description
1 polymer ?
#
loop_
_entity_poly.entity_id
_entity_poly.type
_entity_poly.pdbx_seq_one_letter_code
_entity_poly.pdbx_strand_id
1 'polypeptide(L)'
;MSQLQVKRKLTQDASQTKKRVVLTHAQKRQLCLDYQNTLRPTQEGLATLYNIKQNTVSDILKKKEKWLNVNPDSEESNKQREKPVRFPQVEEALSLWITNALAADL
;
A
#
# COMPACT_ATOMS: atom_id res chain seq x y z
N MET A 1 -42.55 33.77 19.49
CA MET A 1 -41.31 33.98 18.71
C MET A 1 -40.35 32.87 19.08
N SER A 2 -40.17 31.91 18.17
CA SER A 2 -39.54 30.61 18.43
C SER A 2 -38.02 30.72 18.57
N GLN A 3 -37.48 30.09 19.61
CA GLN A 3 -36.05 30.04 19.93
C GLN A 3 -35.30 29.20 18.87
N LEU A 4 -34.39 29.83 18.12
CA LEU A 4 -33.46 29.13 17.21
C LEU A 4 -32.28 28.58 18.03
N GLN A 5 -32.35 27.30 18.38
CA GLN A 5 -31.24 26.57 18.95
C GLN A 5 -30.21 26.24 17.86
N VAL A 6 -29.09 26.97 17.86
CA VAL A 6 -27.91 26.67 17.02
C VAL A 6 -27.29 25.36 17.53
N LYS A 7 -27.51 24.27 16.80
CA LYS A 7 -26.80 22.99 16.99
C LYS A 7 -25.31 23.20 16.69
N ARG A 8 -24.51 23.46 17.72
CA ARG A 8 -23.05 23.41 17.63
C ARG A 8 -22.63 21.96 17.43
N LYS A 9 -22.02 21.70 16.27
CA LYS A 9 -21.40 20.42 15.92
C LYS A 9 -20.26 20.18 16.92
N LEU A 10 -20.36 19.11 17.72
CA LEU A 10 -19.28 18.67 18.60
C LEU A 10 -18.11 18.21 17.71
N THR A 11 -17.11 19.08 17.56
CA THR A 11 -15.77 18.69 17.13
C THR A 11 -15.19 17.82 18.24
N GLN A 12 -15.26 16.49 18.07
CA GLN A 12 -14.50 15.58 18.90
C GLN A 12 -13.02 15.73 18.54
N ASP A 13 -12.34 16.50 19.38
CA ASP A 13 -10.90 16.46 19.54
C ASP A 13 -10.54 15.12 20.20
N ALA A 14 -9.77 14.30 19.50
CA ALA A 14 -9.13 13.10 20.03
C ALA A 14 -7.76 12.98 19.37
N SER A 15 -6.80 13.72 19.91
CA SER A 15 -5.38 13.78 19.53
C SER A 15 -4.60 12.50 19.85
N GLN A 16 -5.16 11.32 19.56
CA GLN A 16 -4.36 10.12 19.36
C GLN A 16 -3.91 10.13 17.90
N THR A 17 -2.63 10.43 17.65
CA THR A 17 -2.05 10.28 16.31
C THR A 17 -2.14 8.81 15.90
N LYS A 18 -3.23 8.43 15.22
CA LYS A 18 -3.40 7.08 14.67
C LYS A 18 -2.18 6.78 13.81
N LYS A 19 -1.39 5.77 14.20
CA LYS A 19 -0.23 5.33 13.43
C LYS A 19 -0.68 5.03 12.01
N ARG A 20 0.04 5.56 11.03
CA ARG A 20 -0.27 5.36 9.62
C ARG A 20 -0.13 3.87 9.29
N VAL A 21 -1.24 3.23 8.91
CA VAL A 21 -1.23 1.86 8.40
C VAL A 21 -0.56 1.84 7.03
N VAL A 22 0.35 0.89 6.83
CA VAL A 22 1.05 0.68 5.56
C VAL A 22 0.73 -0.73 5.08
N LEU A 23 0.21 -0.83 3.86
CA LEU A 23 -0.12 -2.11 3.25
C LEU A 23 1.09 -2.71 2.54
N THR A 24 1.23 -4.03 2.63
CA THR A 24 2.16 -4.83 1.80
C THR A 24 1.70 -4.84 0.34
N HIS A 25 2.57 -5.24 -0.58
CA HIS A 25 2.18 -5.40 -1.98
C HIS A 25 1.10 -6.47 -2.15
N ALA A 26 1.19 -7.58 -1.42
CA ALA A 26 0.15 -8.60 -1.38
C ALA A 26 -1.21 -8.03 -0.91
N GLN A 27 -1.23 -7.21 0.13
CA GLN A 27 -2.47 -6.57 0.61
C GLN A 27 -3.04 -5.57 -0.41
N LYS A 28 -2.18 -4.82 -1.12
CA LYS A 28 -2.63 -3.91 -2.19
C LYS A 28 -3.23 -4.70 -3.36
N ARG A 29 -2.65 -5.85 -3.72
CA ARG A 29 -3.20 -6.78 -4.71
C ARG A 29 -4.58 -7.25 -4.27
N GLN A 30 -4.71 -7.73 -3.03
CA GLN A 30 -5.99 -8.19 -2.49
C GLN A 30 -7.05 -7.09 -2.52
N LEU A 31 -6.71 -5.87 -2.12
CA LEU A 31 -7.61 -4.72 -2.21
C LEU A 31 -8.10 -4.48 -3.64
N CYS A 32 -7.23 -4.61 -4.64
CA CYS A 32 -7.62 -4.49 -6.05
C CYS A 32 -8.54 -5.63 -6.52
N LEU A 33 -8.36 -6.85 -6.01
CA LEU A 33 -9.24 -7.99 -6.30
C LEU A 33 -10.61 -7.80 -5.64
N ASP A 34 -10.64 -7.41 -4.37
CA ASP A 34 -11.88 -7.13 -3.63
C ASP A 34 -12.69 -6.02 -4.31
N TYR A 35 -12.01 -4.98 -4.83
CA TYR A 35 -12.65 -3.91 -5.60
C TYR A 35 -13.30 -4.43 -6.90
N GLN A 36 -12.69 -5.39 -7.59
CA GLN A 36 -13.24 -5.97 -8.83
C GLN A 36 -14.40 -6.94 -8.56
N ASN A 37 -14.30 -7.73 -7.50
CA ASN A 37 -15.29 -8.73 -7.14
C ASN A 37 -16.55 -8.11 -6.51
N THR A 38 -16.51 -6.84 -6.11
CA THR A 38 -17.64 -6.15 -5.49
C THR A 38 -18.56 -5.52 -6.53
N LEU A 39 -19.84 -5.91 -6.54
CA LEU A 39 -20.87 -5.41 -7.48
C LEU A 39 -21.13 -3.89 -7.37
N ARG A 40 -20.91 -3.29 -6.18
CA ARG A 40 -20.97 -1.84 -5.92
C ARG A 40 -19.76 -1.42 -5.10
N PRO A 41 -18.62 -1.13 -5.74
CA PRO A 41 -17.39 -0.89 -5.01
C PRO A 41 -17.41 0.51 -4.38
N THR A 42 -17.49 0.56 -3.06
CA THR A 42 -17.41 1.82 -2.30
C THR A 42 -16.02 1.96 -1.68
N GLN A 43 -15.30 3.04 -2.03
CA GLN A 43 -13.96 3.30 -1.50
C GLN A 43 -13.97 3.51 0.02
N GLU A 44 -15.04 4.08 0.60
CA GLU A 44 -15.19 4.16 2.06
C GLU A 44 -15.29 2.79 2.73
N GLY A 45 -15.93 1.82 2.07
CA GLY A 45 -16.04 0.45 2.57
C GLY A 45 -14.68 -0.23 2.63
N LEU A 46 -13.89 -0.14 1.56
CA LEU A 46 -12.53 -0.67 1.53
C LEU A 46 -11.60 0.06 2.50
N ALA A 47 -11.76 1.38 2.65
CA ALA A 47 -11.01 2.16 3.62
C ALA A 47 -11.24 1.64 5.05
N THR A 48 -12.50 1.34 5.39
CA THR A 48 -12.89 0.77 6.69
C THR A 48 -12.35 -0.64 6.87
N LEU A 49 -12.49 -1.50 5.86
CA LEU A 49 -12.03 -2.90 5.90
C LEU A 49 -10.52 -3.01 6.13
N TYR A 50 -9.74 -2.19 5.43
CA TYR A 50 -8.27 -2.21 5.51
C TYR A 50 -7.72 -1.24 6.56
N ASN A 51 -8.58 -0.54 7.32
CA ASN A 51 -8.21 0.51 8.27
C ASN A 51 -7.25 1.55 7.69
N ILE A 52 -7.49 1.94 6.44
CA ILE A 52 -6.75 2.97 5.72
C ILE A 52 -7.66 4.16 5.40
N LYS A 53 -7.05 5.29 5.03
CA LYS A 53 -7.81 6.45 4.56
C LYS A 53 -8.32 6.20 3.13
N GLN A 54 -9.46 6.80 2.78
CA GLN A 54 -10.06 6.71 1.44
C GLN A 54 -9.10 7.19 0.34
N ASN A 55 -8.29 8.23 0.61
CA ASN A 55 -7.28 8.69 -0.34
C ASN A 55 -6.22 7.62 -0.66
N THR A 56 -5.83 6.81 0.33
CA THR A 56 -4.93 5.67 0.13
C THR A 56 -5.56 4.61 -0.77
N VAL A 57 -6.86 4.33 -0.61
CA VAL A 57 -7.61 3.43 -1.51
C VAL A 57 -7.54 3.95 -2.95
N SER A 58 -7.84 5.23 -3.14
CA SER A 58 -7.79 5.88 -4.46
C SER A 58 -6.38 5.77 -5.09
N ASP A 59 -5.32 6.06 -4.32
CA ASP A 59 -3.94 5.97 -4.81
C ASP A 59 -3.51 4.54 -5.17
N ILE A 60 -4.00 3.54 -4.42
CA ILE A 60 -3.77 2.13 -4.75
C ILE A 60 -4.48 1.76 -6.04
N LEU A 61 -5.76 2.12 -6.19
CA LEU A 61 -6.57 1.82 -7.37
C LEU A 61 -6.06 2.51 -8.64
N LYS A 62 -5.47 3.71 -8.55
CA LYS A 62 -4.79 4.35 -9.68
C LYS A 62 -3.65 3.50 -10.25
N LYS A 63 -2.97 2.74 -9.38
CA LYS A 63 -1.90 1.81 -9.75
C LYS A 63 -2.38 0.35 -9.79
N LYS A 64 -3.68 0.10 -10.05
CA LYS A 64 -4.29 -1.25 -9.99
C LYS A 64 -3.51 -2.29 -10.80
N GLU A 65 -3.08 -1.93 -12.01
CA GLU A 65 -2.41 -2.85 -12.93
C GLU A 65 -1.07 -3.32 -12.34
N LYS A 66 -0.28 -2.39 -11.78
CA LYS A 66 0.95 -2.71 -11.06
C LYS A 66 0.68 -3.72 -9.93
N TRP A 67 -0.36 -3.51 -9.12
CA TRP A 67 -0.63 -4.37 -7.96
C TRP A 67 -1.21 -5.74 -8.35
N LEU A 68 -1.99 -5.82 -9.42
CA LEU A 68 -2.52 -7.07 -9.97
C LEU A 68 -1.43 -7.92 -10.65
N ASN A 69 -0.28 -7.35 -10.99
CA ASN A 69 0.85 -8.07 -11.56
C ASN A 69 1.84 -8.57 -10.50
N VAL A 70 1.67 -8.18 -9.22
CA VAL A 70 2.51 -8.68 -8.12
C VAL A 70 2.25 -10.16 -7.90
N ASN A 71 3.29 -10.99 -7.99
CA ASN A 71 3.20 -12.40 -7.59
C ASN A 71 3.01 -12.49 -6.05
N PRO A 72 1.91 -13.07 -5.54
CA PRO A 72 1.65 -13.17 -4.10
C PRO A 72 2.67 -14.06 -3.37
N ASP A 73 3.27 -15.05 -4.04
CA ASP A 73 4.16 -16.04 -3.42
C ASP A 73 5.63 -15.62 -3.44
N SER A 74 5.95 -14.45 -4.00
CA SER A 74 7.31 -13.93 -4.05
C SER A 74 7.63 -13.08 -2.81
N GLU A 75 8.90 -13.07 -2.40
CA GLU A 75 9.42 -12.23 -1.31
C GLU A 75 9.13 -10.72 -1.53
N GLU A 76 8.97 -10.29 -2.78
CA GLU A 76 8.59 -8.92 -3.15
C GLU A 76 7.17 -8.56 -2.71
N SER A 77 6.29 -9.55 -2.52
CA SER A 77 4.89 -9.37 -2.12
C SER A 77 4.78 -8.93 -0.66
N ASN A 78 5.71 -9.41 0.19
CA ASN A 78 5.81 -9.08 1.61
C ASN A 78 6.33 -7.66 1.84
N LYS A 79 6.94 -7.03 0.82
CA LYS A 79 7.48 -5.67 0.91
C LYS A 79 6.34 -4.65 1.01
N GLN A 80 6.48 -3.71 1.95
CA GLN A 80 5.54 -2.58 2.11
C GLN A 80 5.86 -1.41 1.17
N ARG A 81 7.16 -1.22 0.88
CA ARG A 81 7.70 -0.20 -0.01
C ARG A 81 8.89 -0.77 -0.78
N GLU A 82 8.99 -0.38 -2.04
CA GLU A 82 10.23 -0.54 -2.81
C GLU A 82 11.27 0.42 -2.21
N LYS A 83 12.39 -0.15 -1.75
CA LYS A 83 13.55 0.64 -1.34
C LYS A 83 14.43 0.82 -2.58
N PRO A 84 14.66 2.05 -3.06
CA PRO A 84 15.64 2.25 -4.10
C PRO A 84 17.01 1.83 -3.58
N VAL A 85 17.78 1.16 -4.43
CA VAL A 85 19.17 0.79 -4.13
C VAL A 85 20.00 2.06 -4.04
N ARG A 86 20.81 2.19 -2.98
CA ARG A 86 21.61 3.41 -2.73
C ARG A 86 22.75 3.58 -3.73
N PHE A 87 23.34 2.47 -4.19
CA PHE A 87 24.45 2.44 -5.14
C PHE A 87 24.21 1.38 -6.21
N PRO A 88 23.31 1.63 -7.19
CA PRO A 88 22.93 0.63 -8.18
C PRO A 88 24.13 0.04 -8.94
N GLN A 89 25.09 0.89 -9.32
CA GLN A 89 26.28 0.48 -10.07
C GLN A 89 27.21 -0.43 -9.25
N VAL A 90 27.28 -0.22 -7.93
CA VAL A 90 28.11 -1.05 -7.04
C VAL A 90 27.48 -2.42 -6.85
N GLU A 91 26.16 -2.48 -6.63
CA GLU A 91 25.44 -3.76 -6.54
C GLU A 91 25.53 -4.56 -7.86
N GLU A 92 25.46 -3.88 -9.01
CA GLU A 92 25.63 -4.51 -10.32
C GLU A 92 27.04 -5.09 -10.49
N ALA A 93 28.08 -4.31 -10.18
CA ALA A 93 29.46 -4.77 -10.26
C ALA A 93 29.73 -5.95 -9.31
N LEU A 94 29.19 -5.92 -8.09
CA LEU A 94 29.29 -7.02 -7.14
C LEU A 94 28.53 -8.25 -7.60
N SER A 95 27.32 -8.09 -8.16
CA SER A 95 26.55 -9.20 -8.71
C SER A 95 27.33 -9.89 -9.83
N LEU A 96 27.91 -9.11 -10.76
CA LEU A 96 28.74 -9.65 -11.84
C LEU A 96 29.97 -10.37 -11.30
N TRP A 97 30.63 -9.81 -10.30
CA TRP A 97 31.79 -10.42 -9.66
C TRP A 97 31.44 -11.77 -9.02
N ILE A 98 30.35 -11.85 -8.26
CA ILE A 98 29.87 -13.09 -7.63
C ILE A 98 29.51 -14.14 -8.70
N THR A 99 28.78 -13.75 -9.75
CA THR A 99 28.43 -14.67 -10.84
C THR A 99 29.68 -15.24 -11.51
N ASN A 100 30.68 -14.39 -11.78
CA ASN A 100 31.94 -14.84 -12.37
C ASN A 100 32.74 -15.73 -11.42
N ALA A 101 32.77 -15.42 -10.12
CA ALA A 101 33.46 -16.23 -9.12
C ALA A 101 32.85 -17.63 -8.99
N LEU A 102 31.51 -17.72 -8.93
CA LEU A 102 30.78 -18.99 -8.90
C LEU A 102 30.96 -19.80 -10.19
N ALA A 103 31.01 -19.14 -11.35
CA ALA A 103 31.24 -19.81 -12.63
C ALA A 103 32.69 -20.30 -12.80
N ALA A 104 33.65 -19.68 -12.10
CA ALA A 104 35.05 -20.06 -12.12
C ALA A 104 35.39 -21.22 -11.15
N ASP A 105 34.41 -21.75 -10.40
CA ASP A 105 34.54 -22.86 -9.45
C ASP A 105 35.71 -22.68 -8.43
N LEU A 106 35.87 -21.44 -7.96
CA LEU A 106 36.82 -21.04 -6.90
C LEU A 106 36.29 -21.36 -5.50
#